data_AF-B8LMH1-F1
#
_entry.id   AF-B8LMH1-F1
#
_cell.length_a   1.000
_cell.length_b   1.000
_cell.length_c   1.000
_cell.angle_alpha   90.00
_cell.angle_beta   90.00
_cell.angle_gamma   90.00
#
_symmetry.space_group_name_H-M   'P 1'
#
loop_
_entity.id
_entity.type
_entity.pdbx_description
1 polymer ?
#
loop_
_entity_poly.entity_id
_entity_poly.type
_entity_poly.pdbx_seq_one_letter_code
_entity_poly.pdbx_strand_id
1 'polypeptide(L)'
;MAEGNRNQEACGIVEERFGVRIERSPSQSRLSDLDIRSWPKWGCPPGKFPLKFDAEETFYLVRGKVKAYMKGSADQYVEFGAGDLVVIPKGMSCTWDISVAVDKHYKFDY
;
A
#
# COMPACT_ATOMS: atom_id res chain seq x y z
N MET A 1 24.63 34.69 10.47
CA MET A 1 24.29 34.39 9.06
C MET A 1 25.04 33.10 8.73
N ALA A 2 24.45 31.98 8.36
CA ALA A 2 23.15 31.72 7.77
C ALA A 2 22.61 30.36 8.26
N GLU A 3 21.30 30.24 8.17
CA GLU A 3 20.46 29.10 8.52
C GLU A 3 20.80 27.85 7.71
N GLY A 4 21.19 26.78 8.39
CA GLY A 4 21.17 25.43 7.82
C GLY A 4 19.84 24.78 8.13
N ASN A 5 18.76 25.26 7.49
CA ASN A 5 17.45 24.63 7.56
C ASN A 5 17.54 23.28 6.83
N ARG A 6 17.89 22.21 7.57
CA ARG A 6 17.64 20.84 7.13
C ARG A 6 16.14 20.66 7.12
N ASN A 7 15.53 20.98 5.99
CA ASN A 7 14.23 20.45 5.62
C ASN A 7 14.33 18.94 5.81
N GLN A 8 13.77 18.45 6.91
CA GLN A 8 13.40 17.06 7.04
C GLN A 8 12.31 16.85 5.98
N GLU A 9 12.73 16.53 4.76
CA GLU A 9 11.88 15.80 3.84
C GLU A 9 11.53 14.52 4.60
N ALA A 10 10.34 14.50 5.21
CA ALA A 10 9.86 13.32 5.88
C ALA A 10 9.72 12.22 4.82
N CYS A 11 10.79 11.42 4.67
CA CYS A 11 10.74 10.16 3.97
C CYS A 11 9.69 9.33 4.69
N GLY A 12 8.66 8.86 3.98
CA GLY A 12 7.57 8.09 4.57
C GLY A 12 8.09 6.94 5.43
N ILE A 13 7.34 6.57 6.47
CA ILE A 13 7.76 5.47 7.35
C ILE A 13 7.52 4.17 6.60
N VAL A 14 8.60 3.47 6.25
CA VAL A 14 8.53 2.16 5.60
C VAL A 14 8.43 1.08 6.67
N GLU A 15 7.32 0.36 6.68
CA GLU A 15 7.08 -0.82 7.49
C GLU A 15 7.08 -2.06 6.60
N GLU A 16 7.72 -3.14 7.03
CA GLU A 16 7.69 -4.42 6.32
C GLU A 16 7.15 -5.50 7.25
N ARG A 17 6.05 -6.15 6.87
CA ARG A 17 5.42 -7.21 7.66
C ARG A 17 4.98 -8.36 6.76
N PHE A 18 5.40 -9.58 7.10
CA PHE A 18 5.10 -10.80 6.35
C PHE A 18 5.52 -10.74 4.86
N GLY A 19 6.51 -9.90 4.52
CA GLY A 19 6.95 -9.64 3.15
C GLY A 19 6.18 -8.56 2.42
N VAL A 20 5.08 -8.04 2.98
CA VAL A 20 4.40 -6.84 2.46
C VAL A 20 5.14 -5.61 2.96
N ARG A 21 5.51 -4.71 2.04
CA ARG A 21 6.08 -3.41 2.37
C ARG A 21 4.97 -2.35 2.33
N ILE A 22 4.89 -1.52 3.36
CA ILE A 22 3.91 -0.44 3.51
C ILE A 22 4.70 0.82 3.80
N GLU A 23 4.68 1.76 2.88
CA GLU A 23 5.25 3.08 3.05
C GLU A 23 4.13 4.05 3.46
N ARG A 24 4.14 4.43 4.73
CA ARG A 24 3.16 5.34 5.35
C ARG A 24 3.50 6.77 4.99
N SER A 25 2.54 7.48 4.40
CA SER A 25 2.70 8.89 4.03
C SER A 25 3.96 9.13 3.18
N PRO A 26 4.08 8.50 2.00
CA PRO A 26 5.19 8.74 1.08
C PRO A 26 5.23 10.22 0.66
N SER A 27 6.44 10.73 0.40
CA SER A 27 6.62 12.11 -0.03
C SER A 27 6.01 12.34 -1.42
N GLN A 28 5.59 13.58 -1.72
CA GLN A 28 5.01 13.90 -3.03
C GLN A 28 5.99 13.61 -4.18
N SER A 29 7.28 13.84 -3.97
CA SER A 29 8.34 13.50 -4.94
C SER A 29 8.31 12.01 -5.25
N ARG A 30 8.26 11.15 -4.22
CA ARG A 30 8.20 9.68 -4.38
C ARG A 30 6.97 9.23 -5.15
N LEU A 31 5.80 9.80 -4.87
CA LEU A 31 4.58 9.50 -5.61
C LEU A 31 4.66 9.95 -7.08
N SER A 32 5.34 11.07 -7.34
CA SER A 32 5.53 11.61 -8.69
C SER A 32 6.58 10.80 -9.48
N ASP A 33 7.67 10.36 -8.84
CA ASP A 33 8.69 9.47 -9.42
C ASP A 33 8.09 8.12 -9.83
N LEU A 34 7.16 7.59 -9.04
CA LEU A 34 6.43 6.36 -9.36
C LEU A 34 5.34 6.56 -10.42
N ASP A 35 5.03 7.82 -10.74
CA ASP A 35 3.97 8.25 -11.65
C ASP A 35 2.61 7.58 -11.30
N ILE A 36 2.27 7.56 -10.01
CA ILE A 36 1.04 6.89 -9.51
C ILE A 36 -0.23 7.37 -10.20
N ARG A 37 -0.22 8.59 -10.76
CA ARG A 37 -1.35 9.20 -11.45
C ARG A 37 -1.66 8.52 -12.78
N SER A 38 -0.65 7.92 -13.42
CA SER A 38 -0.80 7.16 -14.66
C SER A 38 -1.21 5.71 -14.44
N TRP A 39 -1.13 5.22 -13.19
CA TRP A 39 -1.53 3.87 -12.87
C TRP A 39 -3.05 3.71 -12.95
N PRO A 40 -3.55 2.55 -13.40
CA PRO A 40 -4.98 2.27 -13.40
C PRO A 40 -5.58 2.40 -12.00
N LYS A 41 -6.80 2.96 -11.96
CA LYS A 41 -7.57 3.08 -10.73
C LYS A 41 -8.42 1.83 -10.54
N TRP A 42 -8.46 1.36 -9.30
CA TRP A 42 -9.34 0.27 -8.89
C TRP A 42 -10.13 0.69 -7.67
N GLY A 43 -11.42 0.37 -7.68
CA GLY A 43 -12.36 0.63 -6.60
C GLY A 43 -13.01 -0.64 -6.12
N CYS A 44 -13.20 -0.79 -4.81
CA CYS A 44 -13.86 -1.96 -4.24
C CYS A 44 -14.69 -1.62 -3.01
N PRO A 45 -15.94 -2.12 -2.92
CA PRO A 45 -16.79 -1.90 -1.75
C PRO A 45 -16.24 -2.61 -0.50
N PRO A 46 -16.71 -2.21 0.70
CA PRO A 46 -16.36 -2.91 1.93
C PRO A 46 -16.83 -4.36 1.91
N GLY A 47 -16.01 -5.27 2.44
CA GLY A 47 -16.22 -6.71 2.37
C GLY A 47 -14.92 -7.52 2.53
N LYS A 48 -15.03 -8.84 2.56
CA LYS A 48 -13.89 -9.76 2.68
C LYS A 48 -13.62 -10.45 1.36
N PHE A 49 -12.41 -10.28 0.83
CA PHE A 49 -12.01 -10.80 -0.48
C PHE A 49 -10.73 -11.62 -0.36
N PRO A 50 -10.76 -12.93 -0.69
CA PRO A 50 -9.56 -13.72 -0.80
C PRO A 50 -8.81 -13.34 -2.07
N LEU A 51 -7.57 -12.87 -1.93
CA LEU A 51 -6.71 -12.46 -3.04
C LEU A 51 -5.45 -13.34 -3.10
N LYS A 52 -5.03 -13.60 -4.34
CA LYS A 52 -3.77 -14.25 -4.66
C LYS A 52 -3.03 -13.36 -5.65
N PHE A 53 -1.79 -13.04 -5.33
CA PHE A 53 -0.92 -12.20 -6.14
C PHE A 53 0.04 -13.11 -6.91
N ASP A 54 -0.21 -13.33 -8.19
CA ASP A 54 0.65 -14.17 -9.05
C ASP A 54 1.88 -13.39 -9.57
N ALA A 55 1.93 -12.08 -9.35
CA ALA A 55 3.04 -11.17 -9.64
C ALA A 55 3.21 -10.19 -8.47
N GLU A 56 4.32 -9.46 -8.45
CA GLU A 56 4.48 -8.37 -7.48
C GLU A 56 3.50 -7.25 -7.84
N GLU A 57 2.67 -6.83 -6.88
CA GLU A 57 1.72 -5.73 -7.06
C GLU A 57 2.15 -4.58 -6.16
N THR A 58 2.44 -3.42 -6.78
CA THR A 58 2.59 -2.16 -6.05
C THR A 58 1.32 -1.34 -6.23
N PHE A 59 0.75 -0.86 -5.14
CA PHE A 59 -0.43 -0.01 -5.20
C PHE A 59 -0.41 1.08 -4.14
N TYR A 60 -0.98 2.22 -4.48
CA TYR A 60 -1.18 3.36 -3.59
C TYR A 60 -2.65 3.49 -3.23
N LEU A 61 -2.99 3.44 -1.95
CA LEU A 61 -4.36 3.70 -1.48
C LEU A 61 -4.62 5.20 -1.46
N VAL A 62 -5.55 5.66 -2.30
CA VAL A 62 -6.06 7.04 -2.25
C VAL A 62 -7.12 7.15 -1.16
N ARG A 63 -7.95 6.10 -1.00
CA ARG A 63 -9.03 6.05 -0.02
C ARG A 63 -9.25 4.62 0.45
N GLY A 64 -9.79 4.49 1.66
CA GLY A 64 -10.24 3.22 2.22
C GLY A 64 -9.39 2.74 3.38
N LYS A 65 -9.79 1.62 3.93
CA LYS A 65 -9.11 0.95 5.04
C LYS A 65 -9.22 -0.55 4.86
N VAL A 66 -8.07 -1.22 4.85
CA VAL A 66 -7.94 -2.64 4.55
C VAL A 66 -7.10 -3.32 5.61
N LYS A 67 -7.56 -4.49 6.05
CA LYS A 67 -6.76 -5.44 6.82
C LYS A 67 -6.50 -6.67 5.97
N ALA A 68 -5.27 -6.88 5.55
CA ALA A 68 -4.90 -8.08 4.80
C ALA A 68 -4.42 -9.17 5.77
N TYR A 69 -5.21 -10.22 5.89
CA TYR A 69 -4.96 -11.39 6.74
C TYR A 69 -4.16 -12.45 5.97
N MET A 70 -3.06 -12.91 6.54
CA MET A 70 -2.20 -13.92 5.93
C MET A 70 -2.83 -15.30 6.01
N LYS A 71 -2.67 -16.12 4.96
CA LYS A 71 -3.23 -17.47 4.91
C LYS A 71 -2.60 -18.34 6.00
N GLY A 72 -3.41 -18.85 6.93
CA GLY A 72 -2.98 -19.79 7.98
C GLY A 72 -2.98 -19.23 9.40
N SER A 73 -3.29 -17.95 9.62
CA SER A 73 -3.45 -17.39 10.97
C SER A 73 -4.36 -16.17 10.97
N ALA A 74 -5.41 -16.17 11.80
CA ALA A 74 -6.34 -15.05 11.93
C ALA A 74 -5.70 -13.83 12.63
N ASP A 75 -4.67 -14.04 13.43
CA ASP A 75 -3.98 -12.98 14.18
C ASP A 75 -2.84 -12.30 13.37
N GLN A 76 -2.47 -12.89 12.23
CA GLN A 76 -1.43 -12.34 11.36
C GLN A 76 -2.05 -11.51 10.24
N TYR A 77 -2.13 -10.20 10.47
CA TYR A 77 -2.62 -9.26 9.48
C TYR A 77 -1.73 -8.04 9.35
N VAL A 78 -1.83 -7.39 8.19
CA VAL A 78 -1.28 -6.06 7.95
C VAL A 78 -2.44 -5.10 7.71
N GLU A 79 -2.39 -3.93 8.34
CA GLU A 79 -3.40 -2.88 8.18
C GLU A 79 -2.80 -1.72 7.39
N PHE A 80 -3.47 -1.32 6.31
CA PHE A 80 -3.10 -0.16 5.50
C PHE A 80 -4.35 0.60 5.05
N GLY A 81 -4.20 1.88 4.78
CA GLY A 81 -5.30 2.79 4.48
C GLY A 81 -4.92 3.89 3.51
N ALA A 82 -5.84 4.85 3.38
CA ALA A 82 -5.66 6.04 2.57
C ALA A 82 -4.33 6.74 2.88
N GLY A 83 -3.53 7.00 1.85
CA GLY A 83 -2.21 7.61 1.96
C GLY A 83 -1.05 6.63 1.99
N ASP A 84 -1.29 5.32 2.02
CA ASP A 84 -0.24 4.31 2.10
C ASP A 84 0.12 3.75 0.71
N LEU A 85 1.42 3.62 0.45
CA LEU A 85 1.96 2.89 -0.71
C LEU A 85 2.34 1.49 -0.26
N VAL A 86 1.75 0.47 -0.87
CA VAL A 86 1.91 -0.93 -0.48
C VAL A 86 2.51 -1.72 -1.63
N VAL A 87 3.50 -2.55 -1.32
CA VAL A 87 4.10 -3.51 -2.25
C VAL A 87 3.83 -4.91 -1.71
N ILE A 88 3.13 -5.72 -2.50
CA ILE A 88 2.84 -7.11 -2.20
C ILE A 88 3.72 -8.01 -3.06
N PRO A 89 4.50 -8.92 -2.46
CA PRO A 89 5.41 -9.77 -3.19
C PRO A 89 4.67 -10.83 -4.01
N LYS A 90 5.29 -11.24 -5.11
CA LYS A 90 4.81 -12.33 -5.96
C LYS A 90 4.60 -13.62 -5.16
N GLY A 91 3.49 -14.30 -5.44
CA GLY A 91 3.11 -15.57 -4.82
C GLY A 91 2.39 -15.43 -3.49
N MET A 92 2.16 -14.20 -3.00
CA MET A 92 1.45 -14.00 -1.74
C MET A 92 -0.04 -14.34 -1.87
N SER A 93 -0.60 -14.99 -0.83
CA SER A 93 -2.03 -15.23 -0.69
C SER A 93 -2.53 -14.67 0.63
N CYS A 94 -3.48 -13.75 0.59
CA CYS A 94 -4.05 -13.11 1.77
C CYS A 94 -5.54 -12.79 1.58
N THR A 95 -6.27 -12.61 2.66
CA THR A 95 -7.68 -12.18 2.62
C THR A 95 -7.76 -10.72 3.01
N TRP A 96 -8.22 -9.88 2.11
CA TRP A 96 -8.45 -8.47 2.38
C TRP A 96 -9.80 -8.29 3.05
N ASP A 97 -9.80 -7.76 4.27
CA ASP A 97 -10.98 -7.29 4.99
C ASP A 97 -11.07 -5.78 4.83
N ILE A 98 -11.93 -5.35 3.91
CA ILE A 98 -12.13 -3.96 3.56
C ILE A 98 -13.20 -3.38 4.49
N SER A 99 -12.77 -2.57 5.46
CA SER A 99 -13.69 -1.89 6.38
C SER A 99 -14.35 -0.67 5.74
N VAL A 100 -13.62 0.01 4.85
CA VAL A 100 -14.09 1.21 4.13
C VAL A 100 -13.75 1.04 2.67
N ALA A 101 -14.70 1.37 1.78
CA ALA A 101 -14.53 1.28 0.33
C ALA A 101 -13.15 1.81 -0.10
N VAL A 102 -12.47 0.99 -0.89
CA VAL A 102 -11.09 1.24 -1.32
C VAL A 102 -11.09 1.93 -2.65
N ASP A 103 -10.26 2.94 -2.79
CA ASP A 103 -9.81 3.49 -4.06
C ASP A 103 -8.29 3.43 -4.06
N LYS A 104 -7.72 2.67 -5.00
CA LYS A 104 -6.27 2.51 -5.14
C LYS A 104 -5.81 2.69 -6.58
N HIS A 105 -4.60 3.19 -6.73
CA HIS A 105 -3.83 3.12 -7.96
C HIS A 105 -2.95 1.88 -7.89
N TYR A 106 -2.93 1.01 -8.88
CA TYR A 106 -2.16 -0.24 -8.82
C TYR A 106 -1.30 -0.43 -10.08
N LYS A 107 -0.18 -1.12 -9.91
CA LYS A 107 0.74 -1.53 -10.96
C LYS A 107 1.25 -2.93 -10.64
N PHE A 108 1.26 -3.78 -11.65
CA PHE A 108 1.92 -5.08 -11.59
C PHE A 108 3.30 -4.99 -12.21
N ASP A 109 4.27 -5.65 -11.58
CA ASP A 109 5.58 -5.90 -12.18
C ASP A 109 5.52 -7.26 -12.89
N TYR A 110 5.59 -7.23 -14.23
CA TYR A 110 5.45 -8.40 -15.11
C TYR A 110 6.80 -8.91 -15.60
#